data_AF-A0A101F696-F1
#
_entry.id   AF-A0A101F696-F1
#
_cell.length_a   1.000
_cell.length_b   1.000
_cell.length_c   1.000
_cell.angle_alpha   90.00
_cell.angle_beta   90.00
_cell.angle_gamma   90.00
#
_symmetry.space_group_name_H-M   'P 1'
#
loop_
_entity.id
_entity.type
_entity.pdbx_description
1 polymer ?
#
loop_
_entity_poly.entity_id
_entity_poly.type
_entity_poly.pdbx_seq_one_letter_code
_entity_poly.pdbx_strand_id
1 'polypeptide(L)'
;RAWLGEGNLDFSFSGLKTAVTNYLQRFREKGDEPVLADVAASFQAAVVEVLVEKTIWAAKKTGVKRIALAGGVAANKTLRNLFQKRAGEEGISFCFPPIEFCTDNAAMVACAGYYHYLSGNFSSLEQEAFANYPFVRNF
;
A
#
# COMPACT_ATOMS: atom_id res chain seq x y z
N ARG A 1 -11.77 -7.91 11.08
CA ARG A 1 -10.86 -7.89 9.90
C ARG A 1 -11.11 -6.60 9.13
N ALA A 2 -10.08 -5.98 8.55
CA ALA A 2 -10.17 -4.73 7.77
C ALA A 2 -10.81 -4.93 6.38
N TRP A 3 -11.83 -5.78 6.32
CA TRP A 3 -12.39 -6.32 5.09
C TRP A 3 -13.81 -5.79 4.92
N LEU A 4 -14.00 -4.86 3.98
CA LEU A 4 -15.25 -4.12 3.77
C LEU A 4 -16.27 -4.86 2.88
N GLY A 5 -16.34 -6.20 2.98
CA GLY A 5 -17.24 -7.05 2.17
C GLY A 5 -16.66 -7.45 0.81
N GLU A 6 -17.27 -8.48 0.20
CA GLU A 6 -16.89 -9.01 -1.10
C GLU A 6 -17.09 -7.97 -2.22
N GLY A 7 -16.08 -7.84 -3.10
CA GLY A 7 -16.15 -6.95 -4.26
C GLY A 7 -15.83 -5.48 -4.02
N ASN A 8 -15.71 -5.04 -2.76
CA ASN A 8 -15.27 -3.68 -2.41
C ASN A 8 -13.72 -3.59 -2.39
N LEU A 9 -13.15 -2.64 -3.13
CA LEU A 9 -11.70 -2.41 -3.21
C LEU A 9 -11.18 -1.35 -2.22
N ASP A 10 -12.07 -0.68 -1.48
CA ASP A 10 -11.69 0.31 -0.47
C ASP A 10 -11.03 -0.35 0.75
N PHE A 11 -10.12 0.38 1.39
CA PHE A 11 -9.43 -0.08 2.60
C PHE A 11 -9.95 0.65 3.84
N SER A 12 -9.99 -0.04 4.98
CA SER A 12 -10.25 0.60 6.28
C SER A 12 -9.36 0.01 7.38
N PHE A 13 -8.44 0.82 7.89
CA PHE A 13 -7.48 0.42 8.94
C PHE A 13 -7.79 1.02 10.31
N SER A 14 -8.75 1.95 10.42
CA SER A 14 -9.09 2.61 11.68
C SER A 14 -9.57 1.61 12.75
N GLY A 15 -10.40 0.65 12.36
CA GLY A 15 -10.85 -0.42 13.25
C GLY A 15 -9.72 -1.30 13.77
N LEU A 16 -8.63 -1.44 13.02
CA LEU A 16 -7.48 -2.24 13.43
C LEU A 16 -6.69 -1.56 14.56
N LYS A 17 -6.49 -0.24 14.48
CA LYS A 17 -5.91 0.56 15.57
C LYS A 17 -6.73 0.39 16.85
N THR A 18 -8.04 0.57 16.76
CA THR A 18 -8.95 0.44 17.92
C THR A 18 -8.89 -0.96 18.52
N ALA A 19 -8.86 -2.00 17.68
CA ALA A 19 -8.74 -3.39 18.15
C ALA A 19 -7.43 -3.63 18.92
N VAL A 20 -6.30 -3.15 18.40
CA VAL A 20 -5.00 -3.26 19.09
C VAL A 20 -5.01 -2.50 20.42
N THR A 21 -5.51 -1.26 20.44
CA THR A 21 -5.61 -0.47 21.68
C THR A 21 -6.44 -1.18 22.74
N ASN A 22 -7.61 -1.72 22.36
CA ASN A 22 -8.49 -2.44 23.27
C ASN A 22 -7.86 -3.75 23.76
N TYR A 23 -7.13 -4.46 22.90
CA TYR A 23 -6.40 -5.66 23.28
C TYR A 23 -5.34 -5.36 24.34
N LEU A 24 -4.50 -4.34 24.13
CA LEU A 24 -3.47 -3.93 25.09
C LEU A 24 -4.09 -3.43 26.41
N GLN A 25 -5.23 -2.75 26.34
CA GLN A 25 -5.93 -2.25 27.53
C GLN A 25 -6.42 -3.40 28.44
N ARG A 26 -6.92 -4.49 27.86
CA ARG A 26 -7.37 -5.68 28.62
C ARG A 26 -6.24 -6.38 29.36
N PHE A 27 -5.02 -6.36 28.83
CA PHE A 27 -3.83 -6.87 29.53
C PHE A 27 -3.50 -5.99 30.73
N ARG A 28 -3.47 -4.66 30.53
CA ARG A 28 -3.26 -3.69 31.62
C ARG A 28 -4.26 -3.84 32.76
N GLU A 29 -5.55 -4.02 32.44
CA GLU A 29 -6.61 -4.21 33.45
C GLU A 29 -6.45 -5.49 34.27
N LYS A 30 -5.81 -6.52 33.72
CA LYS A 30 -5.53 -7.79 34.40
C LYS A 30 -4.20 -7.78 35.16
N GLY A 31 -3.38 -6.74 35.01
CA GLY A 31 -2.01 -6.70 35.53
C GLY A 31 -1.04 -7.59 34.75
N ASP A 32 -1.41 -8.02 33.54
CA ASP A 32 -0.57 -8.83 32.65
C ASP A 32 0.11 -7.96 31.58
N GLU A 33 1.21 -8.43 31.01
CA GLU A 33 1.86 -7.80 29.85
C GLU A 33 1.76 -8.71 28.61
N PRO A 34 1.32 -8.18 27.46
CA PRO A 34 1.31 -8.95 26.23
C PRO A 34 2.72 -9.02 25.64
N VAL A 35 3.00 -10.09 24.90
CA VAL A 35 4.21 -10.17 24.09
C VAL A 35 4.08 -9.18 22.93
N LEU A 36 4.70 -8.00 23.05
CA LEU A 36 4.56 -6.91 22.07
C LEU A 36 4.97 -7.30 20.66
N ALA A 37 5.95 -8.20 20.53
CA ALA A 37 6.37 -8.74 19.24
C ALA A 37 5.22 -9.50 18.54
N ASP A 38 4.44 -10.28 19.27
CA ASP A 38 3.30 -11.03 18.72
C ASP A 38 2.16 -10.09 18.31
N VAL A 39 1.93 -9.03 19.08
CA VAL A 39 0.96 -7.98 18.73
C VAL A 39 1.37 -7.27 17.45
N ALA A 40 2.64 -6.87 17.34
CA ALA A 40 3.18 -6.21 16.14
C ALA A 40 3.14 -7.13 14.91
N ALA A 41 3.51 -8.41 15.06
CA ALA A 41 3.45 -9.40 14.00
C ALA A 41 2.00 -9.63 13.53
N SER A 42 1.06 -9.77 14.47
CA SER A 42 -0.37 -9.96 14.16
C SER A 42 -0.97 -8.74 13.47
N PHE A 43 -0.60 -7.54 13.91
CA PHE A 43 -1.00 -6.30 13.26
C PHE A 43 -0.46 -6.21 11.82
N GLN A 44 0.85 -6.47 11.65
CA GLN A 44 1.48 -6.46 10.33
C GLN A 44 0.82 -7.48 9.40
N ALA A 45 0.61 -8.72 9.87
CA ALA A 45 -0.04 -9.77 9.09
C ALA A 45 -1.44 -9.34 8.62
N ALA A 46 -2.26 -8.77 9.52
CA ALA A 46 -3.61 -8.31 9.18
C ALA A 46 -3.62 -7.18 8.14
N VAL A 47 -2.69 -6.23 8.22
CA VAL A 47 -2.57 -5.15 7.21
C VAL A 47 -2.10 -5.71 5.88
N VAL A 48 -1.02 -6.50 5.90
CA VAL A 48 -0.39 -7.06 4.70
C VAL A 48 -1.34 -7.97 3.93
N GLU A 49 -2.05 -8.87 4.63
CA GLU A 49 -3.04 -9.76 4.02
C GLU A 49 -4.11 -8.97 3.26
N VAL A 50 -4.71 -7.96 3.90
CA VAL A 50 -5.78 -7.16 3.28
C VAL A 50 -5.29 -6.38 2.05
N LEU A 51 -4.09 -5.80 2.13
CA LEU A 51 -3.47 -5.13 0.99
C LEU A 51 -3.28 -6.08 -0.19
N VAL A 52 -2.70 -7.26 0.06
CA VAL A 52 -2.41 -8.22 -1.01
C VAL A 52 -3.69 -8.78 -1.62
N GLU A 53 -4.62 -9.30 -0.80
CA GLU A 53 -5.84 -9.94 -1.32
C GLU A 53 -6.68 -8.99 -2.17
N LYS A 54 -6.89 -7.75 -1.71
CA LYS A 54 -7.69 -6.79 -2.45
C LYS A 54 -7.00 -6.37 -3.75
N THR A 55 -5.67 -6.22 -3.76
CA THR A 55 -4.94 -5.93 -4.99
C THR A 55 -4.98 -7.09 -5.97
N ILE A 56 -4.88 -8.35 -5.51
CA ILE A 56 -5.06 -9.53 -6.37
C ILE A 56 -6.47 -9.55 -6.98
N TRP A 57 -7.52 -9.26 -6.19
CA TRP A 57 -8.88 -9.19 -6.73
C TRP A 57 -9.07 -8.05 -7.71
N ALA A 58 -8.51 -6.87 -7.44
CA ALA A 58 -8.52 -5.76 -8.38
C ALA A 58 -7.85 -6.16 -9.71
N ALA A 59 -6.72 -6.87 -9.64
CA ALA A 59 -6.00 -7.33 -10.81
C ALA A 59 -6.82 -8.35 -11.63
N LYS A 60 -7.45 -9.32 -10.95
CA LYS A 60 -8.34 -10.30 -11.58
C LYS A 60 -9.57 -9.65 -12.20
N LYS A 61 -10.20 -8.69 -11.50
CA LYS A 61 -11.39 -7.96 -11.96
C LYS A 61 -11.10 -7.08 -13.18
N THR A 62 -9.92 -6.49 -13.26
CA THR A 62 -9.52 -5.59 -14.37
C THR A 62 -8.79 -6.31 -15.51
N GLY A 63 -8.35 -7.55 -15.29
CA GLY A 63 -7.62 -8.33 -16.28
C GLY A 63 -6.16 -7.94 -16.47
N VAL A 64 -5.62 -7.02 -15.66
CA VAL A 64 -4.21 -6.60 -15.74
C VAL A 64 -3.28 -7.76 -15.40
N LYS A 65 -2.14 -7.80 -16.09
CA LYS A 65 -1.14 -8.88 -15.96
C LYS A 65 0.07 -8.50 -15.11
N ARG A 66 0.08 -7.28 -14.58
CA ARG A 66 1.18 -6.75 -13.78
C ARG A 66 0.68 -5.91 -12.61
N ILE A 67 1.26 -6.13 -11.44
CA ILE A 67 1.10 -5.33 -10.23
C ILE A 67 2.44 -4.65 -9.94
N ALA A 68 2.39 -3.34 -9.68
CA ALA A 68 3.53 -2.57 -9.19
C ALA A 68 3.24 -2.08 -7.76
N LEU A 69 4.20 -2.26 -6.85
CA LEU A 69 4.13 -1.76 -5.48
C LEU A 69 5.09 -0.58 -5.29
N ALA A 70 4.57 0.56 -4.84
CA ALA A 70 5.32 1.79 -4.60
C ALA A 70 4.89 2.47 -3.27
N GLY A 71 5.60 3.53 -2.88
CA GLY A 71 5.39 4.25 -1.62
C GLY A 71 6.17 3.67 -0.44
N GLY A 72 6.26 4.41 0.67
CA GLY A 72 7.15 4.05 1.79
C GLY A 72 6.89 2.67 2.39
N VAL A 73 5.63 2.23 2.47
CA VAL A 73 5.27 0.89 2.98
C VAL A 73 5.75 -0.23 2.05
N ALA A 74 6.05 0.07 0.78
CA ALA A 74 6.69 -0.88 -0.12
C ALA A 74 8.06 -1.35 0.38
N ALA A 75 8.71 -0.67 1.33
CA ALA A 75 9.93 -1.16 1.99
C ALA A 75 9.70 -2.40 2.89
N ASN A 76 8.45 -2.71 3.24
CA ASN A 76 8.13 -3.84 4.12
C ASN A 76 8.38 -5.20 3.43
N LYS A 77 9.32 -5.99 3.98
CA LYS A 77 9.70 -7.29 3.42
C LYS A 77 8.56 -8.31 3.42
N THR A 78 7.77 -8.35 4.50
CA THR A 78 6.62 -9.27 4.62
C THR A 78 5.59 -8.98 3.52
N LEU A 79 5.32 -7.70 3.24
CA LEU A 79 4.43 -7.27 2.17
C LEU A 79 4.94 -7.70 0.79
N ARG A 80 6.23 -7.44 0.49
CA ARG A 80 6.85 -7.86 -0.79
C ARG A 80 6.77 -9.37 -0.99
N ASN A 81 7.12 -10.13 0.04
CA ASN A 81 7.14 -11.59 -0.03
C ASN A 81 5.72 -12.14 -0.26
N LEU A 82 4.72 -11.61 0.43
CA LEU A 82 3.34 -12.06 0.23
C LEU A 82 2.80 -11.69 -1.15
N PHE A 83 3.07 -10.48 -1.65
CA PHE A 83 2.72 -10.10 -3.02
C PHE A 83 3.39 -11.01 -4.05
N GLN A 84 4.70 -11.24 -3.93
CA GLN A 84 5.44 -12.09 -4.86
C GLN A 84 4.85 -13.50 -4.93
N LYS A 85 4.50 -14.07 -3.77
CA LYS A 85 3.85 -15.38 -3.67
C LYS A 85 2.47 -15.36 -4.33
N ARG A 86 1.57 -14.49 -3.87
CA ARG A 86 0.16 -14.48 -4.30
C ARG A 86 -0.01 -14.06 -5.76
N ALA A 87 0.78 -13.11 -6.25
CA ALA A 87 0.77 -12.74 -7.65
C ALA A 87 1.28 -13.90 -8.54
N GLY A 88 2.31 -14.63 -8.08
CA GLY A 88 2.83 -15.81 -8.77
C GLY A 88 1.80 -16.94 -8.89
N GLU A 89 1.07 -17.23 -7.80
CA GLU A 89 -0.03 -18.22 -7.79
C GLU A 89 -1.13 -17.90 -8.82
N GLU A 90 -1.33 -16.61 -9.13
CA GLU A 90 -2.34 -16.12 -10.07
C GLU A 90 -1.77 -15.83 -11.48
N GLY A 91 -0.47 -16.10 -11.70
CA GLY A 91 0.20 -15.82 -12.98
C GLY A 91 0.33 -14.32 -13.30
N ILE A 92 0.32 -13.46 -12.28
CA ILE A 92 0.44 -12.00 -12.40
C ILE A 92 1.90 -11.60 -12.14
N SER A 93 2.49 -10.80 -13.03
CA SER A 93 3.83 -10.24 -12.80
C SER A 93 3.81 -9.25 -11.64
N PHE A 94 4.81 -9.31 -10.77
CA PHE A 94 4.95 -8.38 -9.65
C PHE A 94 6.27 -7.63 -9.75
N CYS A 95 6.24 -6.30 -9.56
CA CYS A 95 7.46 -5.49 -9.46
C CYS A 95 7.36 -4.46 -8.33
N PHE A 96 8.53 -4.10 -7.81
CA PHE A 96 8.71 -3.07 -6.79
C PHE A 96 10.11 -2.45 -6.97
N PRO A 97 10.30 -1.18 -6.61
CA PRO A 97 11.61 -0.55 -6.74
C PRO A 97 12.58 -0.98 -5.62
N PRO A 98 13.90 -0.77 -5.81
CA PRO A 98 14.87 -0.78 -4.72
C PRO A 98 14.41 0.06 -3.51
N ILE A 99 14.88 -0.29 -2.31
CA ILE A 99 14.36 0.28 -1.05
C ILE A 99 14.61 1.80 -0.94
N GLU A 100 15.76 2.25 -1.45
CA GLU A 100 16.17 3.65 -1.55
C GLU A 100 15.24 4.50 -2.43
N PHE A 101 14.43 3.86 -3.28
CA PHE A 101 13.46 4.52 -4.15
C PHE A 101 12.01 4.30 -3.71
N CYS A 102 11.74 3.60 -2.59
CA CYS A 102 10.37 3.39 -2.10
C CYS A 102 9.80 4.63 -1.39
N THR A 103 10.63 5.34 -0.62
CA THR A 103 10.23 6.57 0.09
C THR A 103 10.36 7.79 -0.80
N ASP A 104 9.69 8.89 -0.42
CA ASP A 104 9.73 10.14 -1.19
C ASP A 104 11.17 10.62 -1.44
N ASN A 105 11.50 10.83 -2.72
CA ASN A 105 12.84 11.22 -3.14
C ASN A 105 12.81 12.05 -4.43
N ALA A 106 13.85 12.84 -4.68
CA ALA A 106 13.93 13.68 -5.88
C ALA A 106 14.08 12.88 -7.19
N ALA A 107 14.64 11.67 -7.14
CA ALA A 107 14.80 10.82 -8.32
C ALA A 107 13.45 10.42 -8.93
N MET A 108 12.41 10.16 -8.12
CA MET A 108 11.07 9.85 -8.63
C MET A 108 10.44 11.06 -9.35
N VAL A 109 10.68 12.28 -8.84
CA VAL A 109 10.20 13.53 -9.44
C VAL A 109 10.91 13.79 -10.77
N ALA A 110 12.24 13.63 -10.80
CA ALA A 110 13.03 13.77 -12.02
C ALA A 110 12.62 12.74 -13.09
N CYS A 111 12.40 11.48 -12.70
CA CYS A 111 11.94 10.42 -13.60
C CYS A 111 10.55 10.75 -14.19
N ALA A 112 9.59 11.17 -13.37
CA ALA A 112 8.29 11.61 -13.85
C ALA A 112 8.42 12.79 -14.82
N GLY A 113 9.20 13.82 -14.46
CA GLY A 113 9.47 14.98 -15.30
C GLY A 113 10.09 14.63 -16.66
N TYR A 114 11.01 13.66 -16.68
CA TYR A 114 11.61 13.15 -17.92
C TYR A 114 10.56 12.54 -18.86
N TYR A 115 9.67 11.69 -18.35
CA TYR A 115 8.61 11.11 -19.17
C TYR A 115 7.54 12.15 -19.58
N HIS A 116 7.27 13.16 -18.75
CA HIS A 116 6.44 14.31 -19.13
C HIS A 116 7.08 15.11 -20.28
N TYR A 117 8.38 15.39 -20.21
CA TYR A 117 9.13 16.04 -21.28
C TYR A 117 9.07 15.25 -22.59
N LEU A 118 9.34 13.93 -22.55
CA LEU A 118 9.29 13.08 -23.73
C LEU A 118 7.90 13.00 -24.37
N SER A 119 6.83 13.17 -23.59
CA SER A 119 5.45 13.19 -24.08
C SER A 119 4.98 14.59 -24.51
N GLY A 120 5.87 15.59 -24.49
CA GLY A 120 5.53 16.97 -24.85
C GLY A 120 4.59 17.66 -23.87
N ASN A 121 4.47 17.13 -22.65
CA ASN A 121 3.58 17.67 -21.63
C ASN A 121 4.32 18.69 -20.77
N PHE A 122 4.20 19.96 -21.17
CA PHE A 122 4.82 21.10 -20.48
C PHE A 122 3.81 21.88 -19.66
N SER A 123 4.23 22.29 -18.47
CA SER A 123 3.52 23.22 -17.60
C SER A 123 3.77 24.67 -18.02
N SER A 124 2.80 25.55 -17.79
CA SER A 124 3.02 26.99 -17.94
C SER A 124 3.85 27.53 -16.76
N LEU A 125 4.47 28.70 -16.95
CA LEU A 125 5.31 29.34 -15.92
C LEU A 125 4.48 29.87 -14.74
N GLU A 126 3.19 30.05 -14.95
CA GLU A 126 2.21 30.50 -13.96
C GLU A 126 1.63 29.34 -13.13
N GLN A 127 2.11 28.11 -13.34
CA GLN A 127 1.57 26.95 -12.63
C GLN A 127 1.82 27.02 -11.11
N GLU A 128 0.74 26.90 -10.35
CA GLU A 128 0.77 26.90 -8.89
C GLU A 128 0.88 25.49 -8.29
N ALA A 129 1.21 25.43 -7.00
CA ALA A 129 1.20 24.21 -6.22
C ALA A 129 -0.22 23.88 -5.73
N PHE A 130 -0.61 22.61 -5.87
CA PHE A 130 -1.91 22.11 -5.41
C PHE A 130 -1.71 21.13 -4.27
N ALA A 131 -2.17 21.47 -3.07
CA ALA A 131 -2.06 20.60 -1.89
C ALA A 131 -2.90 19.31 -2.01
N ASN A 132 -4.03 19.38 -2.71
CA ASN A 132 -4.93 18.26 -2.95
C ASN A 132 -5.03 17.99 -4.45
N TYR A 133 -4.04 17.28 -4.99
CA TYR A 133 -3.98 16.97 -6.41
C TYR A 133 -4.47 15.54 -6.70
N PRO A 134 -5.59 15.36 -7.42
CA PRO A 134 -6.14 14.03 -7.68
C PRO A 134 -5.27 13.26 -8.68
N PHE A 135 -5.02 11.98 -8.39
CA PHE A 135 -4.22 11.10 -9.24
C PHE A 135 -4.96 10.70 -10.54
N VAL A 136 -6.27 10.44 -10.45
CA VAL A 136 -7.14 10.23 -11.62
C VAL A 136 -7.83 11.55 -11.93
N ARG A 137 -7.53 12.11 -13.11
CA ARG A 137 -8.34 13.19 -13.68
C ARG A 137 -9.48 12.54 -14.44
N ASN A 138 -10.73 12.80 -14.02
CA ASN A 138 -11.87 12.49 -14.87
C ASN A 138 -11.73 13.38 -16.12
N PHE A 139 -11.61 12.78 -17.29
CA PHE A 139 -11.74 13.47 -18.57
C PHE A 139 -13.22 13.65 -18.90
#